data_AF-A0A349PJB6-F1
#
_entry.id   AF-A0A349PJB6-F1
#
_cell.length_a   1.000
_cell.length_b   1.000
_cell.length_c   1.000
_cell.angle_alpha   90.00
_cell.angle_beta   90.00
_cell.angle_gamma   90.00
#
_symmetry.space_group_name_H-M   'P 1'
#
loop_
_entity.id
_entity.type
_entity.pdbx_description
1 polymer ?
#
loop_
_entity_poly.entity_id
_entity_poly.type
_entity_poly.pdbx_seq_one_letter_code
_entity_poly.pdbx_strand_id
1 'polypeptide(L)'
;MSQEYKNNLNQERSSNQPRNKLSSDNNKRAAASQAFSLIGFIEIIDIFFIVAIMTAVLKDVLDFLAVGSIPVIGTALTFMASITIIAAMFICGSRSSSKSKGKKITEKIAKKWGTLAGGTIFEMLFGLNFIPVETITAFVIYIFILQERKEAAEERQQEREMAGMTGGYA
;
A
#
# COMPACT_ATOMS: atom_id res chain seq x y z
N MET A 1 -0.22 -31.41 -53.52
CA MET A 1 0.29 -30.52 -52.45
C MET A 1 -0.93 -29.96 -51.72
N SER A 2 -1.28 -30.57 -50.59
CA SER A 2 -2.60 -30.51 -49.96
C SER A 2 -2.93 -29.14 -49.36
N GLN A 3 -4.17 -28.68 -49.52
CA GLN A 3 -4.68 -27.44 -48.89
C GLN A 3 -4.53 -27.44 -47.36
N GLU A 4 -4.44 -28.61 -46.74
CA GLU A 4 -4.10 -28.78 -45.31
C GLU A 4 -2.78 -28.11 -44.92
N TYR A 5 -1.77 -28.14 -45.80
CA TYR A 5 -0.46 -27.58 -45.47
C TYR A 5 -0.49 -26.05 -45.42
N LYS A 6 -1.37 -25.40 -46.21
CA LYS A 6 -1.57 -23.95 -46.19
C LYS A 6 -2.36 -23.50 -44.95
N ASN A 7 -3.25 -24.35 -44.44
CA ASN A 7 -4.04 -24.04 -43.25
C ASN A 7 -3.18 -24.10 -41.98
N ASN A 8 -2.27 -25.07 -41.86
CA ASN A 8 -1.36 -25.15 -40.71
C ASN A 8 -0.34 -24.00 -40.64
N LEU A 9 0.17 -23.52 -41.78
CA LEU A 9 1.12 -22.38 -41.79
C LEU A 9 0.49 -21.05 -41.38
N ASN A 10 -0.81 -20.86 -41.62
CA ASN A 10 -1.53 -19.64 -41.21
C ASN A 10 -1.93 -19.68 -39.72
N GLN A 11 -2.07 -20.87 -39.14
CA GLN A 11 -2.40 -21.04 -37.73
C GLN A 11 -1.20 -20.72 -36.83
N GLU A 12 0.03 -21.08 -37.24
CA GLU A 12 1.26 -20.74 -36.50
C GLU A 12 1.62 -19.24 -36.54
N ARG A 13 1.19 -18.50 -37.57
CA ARG A 13 1.43 -17.04 -37.64
C ARG A 13 0.50 -16.23 -36.72
N SER A 14 -0.61 -16.81 -36.27
CA SER A 14 -1.61 -16.12 -35.43
C SER A 14 -1.34 -16.27 -33.92
N SER A 15 -0.48 -17.21 -33.51
CA SER A 15 -0.13 -17.41 -32.09
C SER A 15 1.08 -16.61 -31.61
N ASN A 16 1.87 -16.03 -32.53
CA ASN A 16 3.08 -15.24 -32.22
C ASN A 16 2.87 -13.71 -32.30
N GLN A 17 1.63 -13.22 -32.22
CA GLN A 17 1.38 -11.78 -32.03
C GLN A 17 1.75 -11.35 -30.59
N PRO A 18 2.39 -10.19 -30.39
CA PRO A 18 2.94 -9.75 -29.11
C PRO A 18 1.84 -9.30 -28.14
N ARG A 19 1.08 -10.24 -27.56
CA ARG A 19 0.05 -10.00 -26.53
C ARG A 19 0.60 -9.41 -25.22
N ASN A 20 1.92 -9.36 -25.03
CA ASN A 20 2.54 -8.90 -23.79
C ASN A 20 2.74 -7.38 -23.67
N LYS A 21 2.66 -6.60 -24.76
CA LYS A 21 2.90 -5.14 -24.66
C LYS A 21 1.63 -4.33 -24.34
N LEU A 22 0.46 -4.73 -24.84
CA LEU A 22 -0.80 -4.05 -24.56
C LEU A 22 -1.31 -4.24 -23.11
N SER A 23 -1.01 -5.37 -22.48
CA SER A 23 -1.36 -5.62 -21.08
C SER A 23 -0.54 -4.77 -20.11
N SER A 24 0.71 -4.43 -20.45
CA SER A 24 1.58 -3.59 -19.61
C SER A 24 1.07 -2.15 -19.53
N ASP A 25 0.66 -1.56 -20.65
CA ASP A 25 0.21 -0.15 -20.68
C ASP A 25 -1.17 0.04 -20.03
N ASN A 26 -2.07 -0.95 -20.17
CA ASN A 26 -3.36 -0.94 -19.47
C ASN A 26 -3.18 -1.09 -17.94
N ASN A 27 -2.25 -1.91 -17.49
CA ASN A 27 -1.95 -2.07 -16.06
C ASN A 27 -1.33 -0.80 -15.47
N LYS A 28 -0.44 -0.11 -16.20
CA LYS A 28 0.13 1.18 -15.74
C LYS A 28 -0.93 2.26 -15.62
N ARG A 29 -1.85 2.35 -16.58
CA ARG A 29 -2.98 3.30 -16.53
C ARG A 29 -3.95 2.98 -15.39
N ALA A 30 -4.22 1.70 -15.14
CA ALA A 30 -5.04 1.27 -14.02
C ALA A 30 -4.37 1.57 -12.66
N ALA A 31 -3.06 1.38 -12.54
CA ALA A 31 -2.32 1.73 -11.33
C ALA A 31 -2.32 3.25 -11.08
N ALA A 32 -2.13 4.06 -12.13
CA ALA A 32 -2.18 5.52 -12.03
C ALA A 32 -3.58 6.00 -11.64
N SER A 33 -4.64 5.49 -12.27
CA SER A 33 -6.02 5.86 -11.91
C SER A 33 -6.38 5.43 -10.49
N GLN A 34 -5.90 4.27 -10.03
CA GLN A 34 -6.06 3.84 -8.65
C GLN A 34 -5.35 4.79 -7.68
N ALA A 35 -4.12 5.23 -7.99
CA ALA A 35 -3.38 6.20 -7.18
C ALA A 35 -4.13 7.53 -7.03
N PHE A 36 -4.67 8.07 -8.13
CA PHE A 36 -5.49 9.28 -8.07
C PHE A 36 -6.81 9.08 -7.32
N SER A 37 -7.42 7.88 -7.39
CA SER A 37 -8.65 7.58 -6.66
C SER A 37 -8.45 7.57 -5.13
N LEU A 38 -7.23 7.31 -4.65
CA LEU A 38 -6.90 7.27 -3.22
C LEU A 38 -6.82 8.67 -2.60
N ILE A 39 -6.51 9.70 -3.39
CA ILE A 39 -6.41 11.10 -2.93
C ILE A 39 -7.75 11.61 -2.36
N GLY A 40 -8.87 11.11 -2.87
CA GLY A 40 -10.21 11.46 -2.37
C GLY A 40 -10.53 10.94 -0.97
N PHE A 41 -9.72 10.03 -0.42
CA PHE A 41 -9.91 9.43 0.91
C PHE A 41 -8.97 10.00 1.99
N ILE A 42 -8.26 11.08 1.65
CA ILE A 42 -7.42 11.80 2.60
C ILE A 42 -8.31 12.55 3.59
N GLU A 43 -8.15 12.25 4.87
CA GLU A 43 -8.86 12.90 5.97
C GLU A 43 -7.94 13.90 6.69
N ILE A 44 -8.51 14.87 7.41
CA ILE A 44 -7.73 15.83 8.23
C ILE A 44 -6.84 15.10 9.24
N ILE A 45 -7.28 13.95 9.74
CA ILE A 45 -6.51 13.13 10.69
C ILE A 45 -5.23 12.55 10.09
N ASP A 46 -5.12 12.51 8.76
CA ASP A 46 -3.90 12.04 8.08
C ASP A 46 -2.73 12.99 8.26
N ILE A 47 -2.96 14.20 8.80
CA ILE A 47 -1.89 15.11 9.20
C ILE A 47 -0.92 14.44 10.19
N PHE A 48 -1.41 13.58 11.08
CA PHE A 48 -0.56 12.80 11.99
C PHE A 48 0.33 11.81 11.23
N PHE A 49 -0.18 11.27 10.12
CA PHE A 49 0.57 10.36 9.26
C PHE A 49 1.59 11.12 8.40
N ILE A 50 1.25 12.32 7.93
CA ILE A 50 2.19 13.23 7.26
C ILE A 50 3.34 13.59 8.22
N VAL A 51 3.03 13.90 9.48
CA VAL A 51 4.06 14.13 10.51
C VAL A 51 4.92 12.89 10.70
N ALA A 52 4.34 11.69 10.77
CA ALA A 52 5.11 10.46 10.88
C ALA A 52 6.05 10.22 9.70
N ILE A 53 5.59 10.47 8.46
CA ILE A 53 6.42 10.39 7.25
C ILE A 53 7.53 11.44 7.29
N MET A 54 7.23 12.68 7.68
CA MET A 54 8.24 13.73 7.79
C MET A 54 9.30 13.40 8.84
N THR A 55 8.92 12.80 9.97
CA THR A 55 9.85 12.31 10.98
C THR A 55 10.72 11.17 10.45
N ALA A 56 10.15 10.23 9.68
CA ALA A 56 10.92 9.15 9.04
C ALA A 56 11.91 9.70 8.00
N VAL A 57 11.50 10.67 7.17
CA VAL A 57 12.38 11.34 6.22
C VAL A 57 13.50 12.08 6.94
N LEU A 58 13.18 12.82 8.02
CA LEU A 58 14.17 13.52 8.81
C LEU A 58 15.18 12.56 9.41
N LYS A 59 14.73 11.41 9.92
CA LYS A 59 15.59 10.33 10.41
C LYS A 59 16.51 9.81 9.30
N ASP A 60 15.97 9.47 8.14
CA ASP A 60 16.77 8.94 7.01
C ASP A 60 17.84 9.96 6.56
N VAL A 61 17.54 11.26 6.59
CA VAL A 61 18.51 12.34 6.32
C VAL A 61 19.59 12.40 7.42
N LEU A 62 19.23 12.22 8.69
CA LEU A 62 20.20 12.19 9.80
C LEU A 62 21.14 10.97 9.71
N ASP A 63 20.61 9.83 9.28
CA ASP A 63 21.40 8.63 9.03
C ASP A 63 22.37 8.82 7.87
N PHE A 64 21.91 9.48 6.79
CA PHE A 64 22.74 9.82 5.64
C PHE A 64 23.90 10.78 5.98
N LEU A 65 23.67 11.72 6.90
CA LEU A 65 24.68 12.69 7.35
C LEU A 65 25.70 12.11 8.35
N ALA A 66 25.79 10.79 8.48
CA ALA A 66 26.71 10.07 9.35
C ALA A 66 26.53 10.30 10.86
N VAL A 67 25.45 10.97 11.29
CA VAL A 67 25.02 10.96 12.70
C VAL A 67 24.50 9.56 13.08
N GLY A 68 23.91 8.84 12.12
CA GLY A 68 23.46 7.45 12.26
C GLY A 68 24.57 6.38 12.32
N SER A 69 25.84 6.73 12.05
CA SER A 69 26.96 5.78 12.18
C SER A 69 27.28 5.43 13.64
N ILE A 70 26.73 6.18 14.61
CA ILE A 70 26.84 5.88 16.02
C ILE A 70 25.73 4.87 16.36
N PRO A 71 26.05 3.59 16.63
CA PRO A 71 25.06 2.52 16.74
C PRO A 71 23.95 2.80 17.77
N VAL A 72 24.29 3.54 18.83
CA VAL A 72 23.36 3.90 19.91
C VAL A 72 22.39 5.01 19.51
N ILE A 73 22.85 5.99 18.73
CA ILE A 73 22.02 7.14 18.32
C ILE A 73 21.10 6.74 17.17
N GLY A 74 21.61 6.01 16.17
CA GLY A 74 20.81 5.50 15.06
C GLY A 74 19.67 4.60 15.54
N THR A 75 19.96 3.66 16.46
CA THR A 75 18.92 2.78 17.01
C THR A 75 17.85 3.52 17.83
N ALA A 76 18.24 4.55 18.60
CA ALA A 76 17.28 5.37 19.34
C ALA A 76 16.36 6.17 18.40
N LEU A 77 16.90 6.67 17.27
CA LEU A 77 16.12 7.39 16.25
C LEU A 77 15.16 6.46 15.50
N THR A 78 15.63 5.28 15.06
CA THR A 78 14.77 4.24 14.48
C THR A 78 13.63 3.88 15.44
N PHE A 79 13.92 3.70 16.73
CA PHE A 79 12.89 3.37 17.71
C PHE A 79 11.84 4.48 17.86
N MET A 80 12.27 5.75 17.87
CA MET A 80 11.39 6.93 17.89
C MET A 80 10.52 7.05 16.64
N ALA A 81 11.11 6.86 15.45
CA ALA A 81 10.39 6.87 14.18
C ALA A 81 9.36 5.74 14.12
N SER A 82 9.75 4.52 14.50
CA SER A 82 8.87 3.36 14.60
C SER A 82 7.69 3.59 15.56
N ILE A 83 7.91 4.16 16.76
CA ILE A 83 6.81 4.52 17.69
C ILE A 83 5.86 5.54 17.04
N THR A 84 6.38 6.53 16.34
CA THR A 84 5.58 7.57 15.69
C THR A 84 4.68 6.96 14.62
N ILE A 85 5.21 6.04 13.81
CA ILE A 85 4.44 5.30 12.79
C ILE A 85 3.34 4.44 13.45
N ILE A 86 3.66 3.74 14.55
CA ILE A 86 2.68 2.94 15.30
C ILE A 86 1.56 3.85 15.83
N ALA A 87 1.91 4.98 16.46
CA ALA A 87 0.93 5.92 16.98
C ALA A 87 0.01 6.46 15.87
N ALA A 88 0.58 6.86 14.73
CA ALA A 88 -0.18 7.30 13.57
C ALA A 88 -1.10 6.19 13.00
N MET A 89 -0.62 4.94 12.99
CA MET A 89 -1.40 3.78 12.56
C MET A 89 -2.60 3.51 13.48
N PHE A 90 -2.43 3.62 14.79
CA PHE A 90 -3.53 3.46 15.74
C PHE A 90 -4.58 4.56 15.59
N ILE A 91 -4.14 5.81 15.49
CA ILE A 91 -5.02 6.98 15.34
C ILE A 91 -5.81 6.88 14.03
N CYS A 92 -5.12 6.62 12.90
CA CYS A 92 -5.77 6.57 11.58
C CYS A 92 -6.54 5.27 11.32
N GLY A 93 -6.08 4.14 11.89
CA GLY A 93 -6.67 2.82 11.68
C GLY A 93 -7.94 2.56 12.51
N SER A 94 -8.06 3.17 13.69
CA SER A 94 -9.22 2.99 14.58
C SER A 94 -10.55 3.38 13.91
N ARG A 95 -10.54 4.36 13.01
CA ARG A 95 -11.74 4.85 12.29
C ARG A 95 -12.24 3.91 11.18
N SER A 96 -11.35 3.11 10.58
CA SER A 96 -11.70 2.23 9.46
C SER A 96 -12.33 0.90 9.94
N SER A 97 -12.16 0.53 11.21
CA SER A 97 -12.48 -0.81 11.73
C SER A 97 -13.96 -1.04 12.07
N SER A 98 -14.85 -0.05 11.94
CA SER A 98 -16.14 -0.09 12.65
C SER A 98 -17.18 -1.10 12.13
N LYS A 99 -17.00 -1.79 10.99
CA LYS A 99 -18.05 -2.70 10.46
C LYS A 99 -17.60 -3.97 9.69
N SER A 100 -16.32 -4.15 9.36
CA SER A 100 -15.94 -5.31 8.53
C SER A 100 -15.85 -6.60 9.37
N LYS A 101 -16.41 -7.71 8.88
CA LYS A 101 -16.42 -9.02 9.57
C LYS A 101 -15.00 -9.42 10.01
N GLY A 102 -14.82 -9.77 11.28
CA GLY A 102 -13.53 -9.83 12.00
C GLY A 102 -12.37 -10.58 11.33
N LYS A 103 -12.61 -11.48 10.37
CA LYS A 103 -11.55 -12.18 9.63
C LYS A 103 -10.73 -11.25 8.71
N LYS A 104 -11.37 -10.27 8.06
CA LYS A 104 -10.68 -9.32 7.16
C LYS A 104 -9.83 -8.30 7.94
N ILE A 105 -10.26 -7.94 9.15
CA ILE A 105 -9.58 -6.95 10.00
C ILE A 105 -8.23 -7.51 10.49
N THR A 106 -8.21 -8.77 10.94
CA THR A 106 -6.98 -9.40 11.45
C THR A 106 -5.91 -9.52 10.38
N GLU A 107 -6.27 -9.88 9.15
CA GLU A 107 -5.30 -9.98 8.04
C GLU A 107 -4.71 -8.61 7.67
N LYS A 108 -5.54 -7.57 7.62
CA LYS A 108 -5.13 -6.19 7.34
C LYS A 108 -4.17 -5.63 8.38
N ILE A 109 -4.47 -5.86 9.66
CA ILE A 109 -3.60 -5.48 10.77
C ILE A 109 -2.29 -6.27 10.71
N ALA A 110 -2.34 -7.59 10.49
CA ALA A 110 -1.15 -8.43 10.39
C ALA A 110 -0.22 -8.01 9.25
N LYS A 111 -0.77 -7.59 8.09
CA LYS A 111 0.03 -7.05 6.98
C LYS A 111 0.79 -5.80 7.39
N LYS A 112 0.13 -4.82 8.04
CA LYS A 112 0.79 -3.58 8.49
C LYS A 112 1.87 -3.84 9.54
N TRP A 113 1.59 -4.69 10.53
CA TRP A 113 2.59 -5.09 11.53
C TRP A 113 3.75 -5.87 10.91
N GLY A 114 3.48 -6.74 9.95
CA GLY A 114 4.50 -7.46 9.20
C GLY A 114 5.38 -6.53 8.37
N THR A 115 4.79 -5.53 7.71
CA THR A 115 5.54 -4.50 6.96
C THR A 115 6.41 -3.66 7.89
N LEU A 116 5.87 -3.22 9.04
CA LEU A 116 6.64 -2.46 10.03
C LEU A 116 7.80 -3.28 10.59
N ALA A 117 7.52 -4.49 11.08
CA ALA A 117 8.54 -5.37 11.64
C ALA A 117 9.61 -5.73 10.60
N GLY A 118 9.20 -6.00 9.36
CA GLY A 118 10.10 -6.25 8.25
C GLY A 118 11.00 -5.05 7.96
N GLY A 119 10.45 -3.83 7.94
CA GLY A 119 11.21 -2.59 7.77
C GLY A 119 12.24 -2.39 8.88
N THR A 120 11.82 -2.51 10.14
CA THR A 120 12.72 -2.34 11.30
C THR A 120 13.82 -3.41 11.33
N ILE A 121 13.51 -4.68 11.05
CA ILE A 121 14.52 -5.75 10.99
C ILE A 121 15.53 -5.49 9.86
N PHE A 122 15.04 -5.07 8.70
CA PHE A 122 15.89 -4.77 7.55
C PHE A 122 16.85 -3.61 7.82
N GLU A 123 16.41 -2.64 8.63
CA GLU A 123 17.24 -1.52 9.08
C GLU A 123 18.30 -1.92 10.10
N MET A 124 18.00 -2.87 10.98
CA MET A 124 18.97 -3.40 11.95
C MET A 124 20.12 -4.20 11.29
N LEU A 125 19.98 -4.58 10.01
CA LEU A 125 21.06 -5.20 9.26
C LEU A 125 22.11 -4.14 8.90
N PHE A 126 23.26 -4.23 9.58
CA PHE A 126 24.41 -3.33 9.41
C PHE A 126 24.72 -3.03 7.93
N GLY A 127 24.72 -1.74 7.58
CA GLY A 127 25.12 -1.26 6.25
C GLY A 127 23.97 -0.86 5.32
N LEU A 128 22.70 -1.07 5.71
CA LEU A 128 21.53 -0.67 4.93
C LEU A 128 20.95 0.72 5.29
N ASN A 129 21.53 1.43 6.27
CA ASN A 129 21.15 2.80 6.69
C ASN A 129 21.28 3.86 5.58
N PHE A 130 21.74 3.50 4.39
CA PHE A 130 21.77 4.38 3.22
C PHE A 130 20.44 4.38 2.45
N ILE A 131 19.63 3.34 2.64
CA ILE A 131 18.31 3.23 2.02
C ILE A 131 17.30 3.86 2.98
N PRO A 132 16.42 4.76 2.52
CA PRO A 132 15.36 5.36 3.34
C PRO A 132 14.23 4.35 3.61
N VAL A 133 14.57 3.25 4.29
CA VAL A 133 13.69 2.09 4.53
C VAL A 133 12.52 2.51 5.41
N GLU A 134 12.76 3.36 6.41
CA GLU A 134 11.72 3.82 7.32
C GLU A 134 10.71 4.72 6.61
N THR A 135 11.18 5.64 5.74
CA THR A 135 10.29 6.45 4.88
C THR A 135 9.44 5.57 3.97
N ILE A 136 10.05 4.58 3.30
CA ILE A 136 9.33 3.66 2.42
C ILE A 136 8.28 2.87 3.21
N THR A 137 8.64 2.38 4.39
CA THR A 137 7.76 1.61 5.28
C THR A 137 6.56 2.45 5.73
N ALA A 138 6.80 3.68 6.19
CA ALA A 138 5.75 4.61 6.56
C ALA A 138 4.81 4.88 5.36
N PHE A 139 5.37 5.14 4.18
CA PHE A 139 4.59 5.42 2.98
C PHE A 139 3.72 4.23 2.55
N VAL A 140 4.26 3.01 2.59
CA VAL A 140 3.50 1.78 2.29
C VAL A 140 2.35 1.58 3.27
N ILE A 141 2.59 1.79 4.57
CA ILE A 141 1.52 1.69 5.58
C ILE A 141 0.44 2.75 5.33
N TYR A 142 0.82 3.97 4.93
CA TYR A 142 -0.15 5.01 4.57
C TYR A 142 -1.05 4.59 3.40
N ILE A 143 -0.45 4.02 2.35
CA ILE A 143 -1.21 3.49 1.20
C ILE A 143 -2.19 2.41 1.65
N PHE A 144 -1.79 1.49 2.53
CA PHE A 144 -2.71 0.48 3.05
C PHE A 144 -3.88 1.09 3.82
N ILE A 145 -3.64 2.16 4.60
CA ILE A 145 -4.73 2.87 5.30
C ILE A 145 -5.69 3.51 4.29
N LEU A 146 -5.18 4.17 3.25
CA LEU A 146 -6.04 4.78 2.21
C LEU A 146 -6.84 3.72 1.43
N GLN A 147 -6.22 2.58 1.09
CA GLN A 147 -6.90 1.46 0.45
C GLN A 147 -8.02 0.90 1.33
N GLU A 148 -7.77 0.74 2.62
CA GLU A 148 -8.80 0.28 3.56
C GLU A 148 -9.99 1.23 3.67
N ARG A 149 -9.74 2.55 3.64
CA ARG A 149 -10.81 3.54 3.66
C ARG A 149 -11.63 3.52 2.38
N LYS A 150 -10.97 3.37 1.23
CA LYS A 150 -11.65 3.22 -0.06
C LYS A 150 -12.57 1.99 -0.06
N GLU A 151 -12.03 0.83 0.32
CA GLU A 151 -12.81 -0.41 0.41
C GLU A 151 -13.99 -0.26 1.39
N ALA A 152 -13.77 0.37 2.55
CA ALA A 152 -14.83 0.61 3.53
C ALA A 152 -15.93 1.56 3.02
N ALA A 153 -15.58 2.52 2.16
CA ALA A 153 -16.56 3.41 1.53
C ALA A 153 -17.38 2.69 0.45
N GLU A 154 -16.74 1.84 -0.37
CA GLU A 154 -17.40 1.01 -1.37
C GLU A 154 -18.35 -0.02 -0.72
N GLU A 155 -17.92 -0.71 0.35
CA GLU A 155 -18.77 -1.64 1.11
C GLU A 155 -20.03 -0.92 1.67
N ARG A 156 -19.90 0.32 2.15
CA ARG A 156 -21.04 1.12 2.64
C ARG A 156 -21.99 1.57 1.54
N GLN A 157 -21.48 1.85 0.34
CA GLN A 157 -22.33 2.20 -0.81
C GLN A 157 -23.16 1.00 -1.25
N GLN A 158 -22.54 -0.17 -1.35
CA GLN A 158 -23.23 -1.43 -1.69
C GLN A 158 -24.30 -1.80 -0.65
N GLU A 159 -24.02 -1.64 0.66
CA GLU A 159 -25.02 -1.85 1.71
C GLU A 159 -26.23 -0.93 1.57
N ARG A 160 -26.03 0.35 1.21
CA ARG A 160 -27.11 1.31 1.00
C ARG A 160 -27.96 1.00 -0.22
N GLU A 161 -27.33 0.58 -1.31
CA GLU A 161 -28.04 0.16 -2.53
C GLU A 161 -28.89 -1.09 -2.27
N MET A 162 -28.34 -2.09 -1.58
CA MET A 162 -29.09 -3.29 -1.21
C MET A 162 -30.23 -3.01 -0.22
N ALA A 163 -30.03 -2.10 0.75
CA ALA A 163 -31.08 -1.69 1.68
C ALA A 163 -32.18 -0.86 0.98
N GLY A 164 -31.82 -0.05 -0.01
CA GLY A 164 -32.78 0.70 -0.83
C GLY A 164 -33.67 -0.19 -1.70
N MET A 165 -33.12 -1.30 -2.21
CA MET A 165 -33.89 -2.27 -3.01
C MET A 165 -34.89 -3.09 -2.16
N THR A 166 -34.61 -3.34 -0.89
CA THR A 166 -35.49 -4.10 0.00
C THR A 166 -36.55 -3.24 0.69
N GLY A 167 -36.30 -1.94 0.87
CA GLY A 167 -37.24 -0.99 1.48
C GLY A 167 -38.34 -0.45 0.54
N GLY A 168 -38.28 -0.73 -0.77
CA GLY A 168 -39.25 -0.24 -1.76
C GLY A 168 -40.46 -1.16 -2.03
N TYR A 169 -40.56 -2.30 -1.34
CA TYR A 169 -41.64 -3.28 -1.48
C TYR A 169 -42.46 -3.45 -0.19
N ALA A 170 -42.60 -2.39 0.61
CA ALA A 170 -43.42 -2.38 1.83
C ALA A 170 -44.56 -1.37 1.72
#